data_AF-A0A9P9SX97-F1
#
_entry.id   AF-A0A9P9SX97-F1
#
_cell.length_a   1.000
_cell.length_b   1.000
_cell.length_c   1.000
_cell.angle_alpha   90.00
_cell.angle_beta   90.00
_cell.angle_gamma   90.00
#
_symmetry.space_group_name_H-M   'P 1'
#
loop_
_entity.id
_entity.type
_entity.pdbx_description
1 polymer ?
#
loop_
_entity_poly.entity_id
_entity_poly.type
_entity_poly.pdbx_seq_one_letter_code
_entity_poly.pdbx_strand_id
1 'polypeptide(L)'
;MPYLAVVMPAIPEAHKDEFLTHWPTIAAQMIALPMVLGVSGGPVVGEDGAAVTEFKFLQTIAFKTLEDEKAFADSDFAKEGAKKYAERSGGVPPKHAIFECAEFPKDSTPKPFAQFSRMTGIDETKGAEARKAWEDLMAVLGKESWGGKTVGDGPQAGMGLVGWDSLEEAGAAYANPAAKAALDKYHSLGDCKDLMVKMEYFK
;
A
#
# COMPACT_ATOMS: atom_id res chain seq x y z
N MET A 1 10.14 5.52 14.49
CA MET A 1 8.95 5.30 13.65
C MET A 1 9.41 4.69 12.35
N PRO A 2 8.85 3.54 11.94
CA PRO A 2 9.17 2.94 10.66
C PRO A 2 8.56 3.71 9.49
N TYR A 3 9.06 3.41 8.30
CA TYR A 3 8.59 3.99 7.05
C TYR A 3 8.14 2.89 6.09
N LEU A 4 7.08 3.17 5.35
CA LEU A 4 6.59 2.29 4.28
C LEU A 4 6.57 3.07 2.97
N ALA A 5 7.41 2.66 2.02
CA ALA A 5 7.26 3.12 0.64
C ALA A 5 6.18 2.29 -0.04
N VAL A 6 5.17 2.95 -0.61
CA VAL A 6 4.16 2.33 -1.47
C VAL A 6 4.47 2.71 -2.90
N VAL A 7 4.67 1.70 -3.75
CA VAL A 7 5.03 1.87 -5.15
C VAL A 7 4.01 1.14 -6.02
N MET A 8 3.44 1.84 -6.99
CA MET A 8 2.65 1.23 -8.07
C MET A 8 3.41 1.40 -9.39
N PRO A 9 4.14 0.37 -9.83
CA PRO A 9 4.81 0.42 -11.13
C PRO A 9 3.77 0.43 -12.27
N ALA A 10 4.02 1.22 -13.30
CA ALA A 10 3.29 1.17 -14.56
C ALA A 10 3.84 0.03 -15.41
N ILE A 11 3.33 -1.18 -15.17
CA ILE A 11 3.67 -2.38 -15.94
C ILE A 11 2.69 -2.49 -17.11
N PRO A 12 3.14 -2.46 -18.37
CA PRO A 12 2.26 -2.69 -19.51
C PRO A 12 1.63 -4.09 -19.45
N GLU A 13 0.37 -4.23 -19.87
CA GLU A 13 -0.36 -5.51 -19.83
C GLU A 13 0.42 -6.65 -20.53
N ALA A 14 1.10 -6.33 -21.63
CA ALA A 14 1.93 -7.30 -22.38
C ALA A 14 3.10 -7.90 -21.57
N HIS A 15 3.52 -7.25 -20.48
CA HIS A 15 4.61 -7.69 -19.60
C HIS A 15 4.12 -8.24 -18.26
N LYS A 16 2.80 -8.35 -18.05
CA LYS A 16 2.19 -8.81 -16.80
C LYS A 16 2.73 -10.16 -16.34
N ASP A 17 2.63 -11.18 -17.18
CA ASP A 17 2.97 -12.55 -16.78
C ASP A 17 4.47 -12.72 -16.53
N GLU A 18 5.30 -12.06 -17.34
CA GLU A 18 6.75 -11.97 -17.13
C GLU A 18 7.06 -11.32 -15.78
N PHE A 19 6.44 -10.17 -15.49
CA PHE A 19 6.63 -9.44 -14.25
C PHE A 19 6.22 -10.27 -13.03
N LEU A 20 5.02 -10.87 -13.05
CA LEU A 20 4.52 -11.70 -11.96
C LEU A 20 5.40 -12.93 -11.72
N THR A 21 5.95 -13.52 -12.79
CA THR A 21 6.89 -14.65 -12.68
C THR A 21 8.19 -14.25 -11.98
N HIS A 22 8.71 -13.04 -12.25
CA HIS A 22 9.95 -12.56 -11.66
C HIS A 22 9.77 -11.88 -10.29
N TRP A 23 8.56 -11.46 -9.93
CA TRP A 23 8.28 -10.71 -8.71
C TRP A 23 8.85 -11.35 -7.43
N PRO A 24 8.68 -12.68 -7.16
CA PRO A 24 9.24 -13.29 -5.96
C PRO A 24 10.77 -13.17 -5.87
N THR A 25 11.48 -13.25 -7.01
CA THR A 25 12.94 -13.08 -7.06
C THR A 25 13.33 -11.63 -6.78
N ILE A 26 12.61 -10.67 -7.37
CA ILE A 26 12.84 -9.23 -7.16
C ILE A 26 12.65 -8.88 -5.67
N ALA A 27 11.55 -9.34 -5.06
CA ALA A 27 11.26 -9.11 -3.66
C ALA A 27 12.31 -9.75 -2.73
N ALA A 28 12.75 -10.97 -3.02
CA ALA A 28 13.81 -11.62 -2.25
C ALA A 28 15.15 -10.88 -2.33
N GLN A 29 15.49 -10.33 -3.50
CA GLN A 29 16.70 -9.52 -3.68
C GLN A 29 16.62 -8.20 -2.90
N MET A 30 15.46 -7.54 -2.89
CA MET A 30 15.25 -6.33 -2.08
C MET A 30 15.42 -6.61 -0.59
N ILE A 31 14.82 -7.70 -0.07
CA ILE A 31 14.91 -8.09 1.35
C ILE A 31 16.33 -8.46 1.76
N ALA A 32 17.15 -8.95 0.84
CA ALA A 32 18.55 -9.26 1.13
C ALA A 32 19.39 -7.99 1.38
N LEU A 33 18.88 -6.80 1.06
CA LEU A 33 19.57 -5.54 1.33
C LEU A 33 19.42 -5.14 2.80
N PRO A 34 20.49 -4.69 3.47
CA PRO A 34 20.51 -4.49 4.92
C PRO A 34 19.62 -3.35 5.42
N MET A 35 19.23 -2.40 4.56
CA MET A 35 18.35 -1.29 4.91
C MET A 35 16.85 -1.64 4.79
N VAL A 36 16.50 -2.78 4.18
CA VAL A 36 15.12 -3.19 3.94
C VAL A 36 14.65 -4.11 5.07
N LEU A 37 13.55 -3.74 5.74
CA LEU A 37 12.93 -4.56 6.78
C LEU A 37 11.98 -5.65 6.23
N GLY A 38 11.38 -5.40 5.08
CA GLY A 38 10.41 -6.30 4.49
C GLY A 38 9.90 -5.78 3.15
N VAL A 39 9.39 -6.70 2.33
CA VAL A 39 8.78 -6.39 1.04
C VAL A 39 7.52 -7.21 0.89
N SER A 40 6.44 -6.54 0.49
CA SER A 40 5.20 -7.21 0.13
C SER A 40 4.60 -6.61 -1.11
N GLY A 41 3.78 -7.37 -1.84
CA GLY A 41 3.12 -6.86 -3.02
C GLY A 41 2.30 -7.89 -3.77
N GLY A 42 1.51 -7.38 -4.71
CA GLY A 42 0.64 -8.21 -5.51
C GLY A 42 -0.22 -7.41 -6.51
N PRO A 43 -0.94 -8.11 -7.40
CA PRO A 43 -1.91 -7.49 -8.28
C PRO A 43 -3.03 -6.82 -7.48
N VAL A 44 -3.39 -5.62 -7.91
CA VAL A 44 -4.63 -4.97 -7.49
C VAL A 44 -5.77 -5.72 -8.17
N VAL A 45 -6.74 -6.18 -7.39
CA VAL A 45 -7.92 -6.92 -7.86
C VAL A 45 -9.21 -6.11 -7.73
N GLY A 46 -9.19 -5.05 -6.92
CA GLY A 46 -10.32 -4.13 -6.78
C GLY A 46 -9.90 -2.70 -6.53
N GLU A 47 -10.73 -1.76 -6.96
CA GLU A 47 -10.58 -0.33 -6.82
C GLU A 47 -11.93 0.29 -6.48
N ASP A 48 -12.01 1.03 -5.37
CA ASP A 48 -13.24 1.69 -4.87
C ASP A 48 -14.47 0.76 -4.80
N GLY A 49 -14.25 -0.49 -4.38
CA GLY A 49 -15.29 -1.51 -4.25
C GLY A 49 -15.69 -2.22 -5.56
N ALA A 50 -15.07 -1.88 -6.69
CA ALA A 50 -15.29 -2.54 -7.98
C ALA A 50 -14.07 -3.37 -8.41
N ALA A 51 -14.28 -4.40 -9.24
CA ALA A 51 -13.17 -5.15 -9.83
C ALA A 51 -12.39 -4.28 -10.83
N VAL A 52 -11.06 -4.38 -10.84
CA VAL A 52 -10.25 -3.66 -11.85
C VAL A 52 -10.33 -4.35 -13.21
N THR A 53 -10.28 -3.56 -14.28
CA THR A 53 -10.31 -4.05 -15.67
C THR A 53 -8.94 -4.12 -16.33
N GLU A 54 -7.93 -3.50 -15.72
CA GLU A 54 -6.56 -3.41 -16.24
C GLU A 54 -5.59 -3.94 -15.18
N PHE A 55 -4.47 -4.52 -15.62
CA PHE A 55 -3.43 -4.92 -14.69
C PHE A 55 -2.83 -3.73 -13.97
N LYS A 56 -2.90 -3.78 -12.64
CA LYS A 56 -2.21 -2.87 -11.73
C LYS A 56 -1.49 -3.71 -10.70
N PHE A 57 -0.31 -3.29 -10.30
CA PHE A 57 0.46 -3.93 -9.25
C PHE A 57 0.77 -2.91 -8.18
N LEU A 58 0.72 -3.33 -6.92
CA LEU A 58 1.14 -2.54 -5.78
C LEU A 58 2.19 -3.33 -5.01
N GLN A 59 3.31 -2.67 -4.72
CA GLN A 59 4.31 -3.18 -3.78
C GLN A 59 4.52 -2.20 -2.65
N THR A 60 5.00 -2.74 -1.54
CA THR A 60 5.44 -1.98 -0.38
C THR A 60 6.85 -2.40 0.00
N ILE A 61 7.63 -1.44 0.48
CA ILE A 61 8.97 -1.68 1.03
C ILE A 61 9.01 -1.04 2.40
N ALA A 62 9.32 -1.84 3.41
CA ALA A 62 9.40 -1.40 4.80
C ALA A 62 10.83 -1.02 5.18
N PHE A 63 10.98 0.08 5.89
CA PHE A 63 12.25 0.62 6.37
C PHE A 63 12.16 0.95 7.85
N LYS A 64 13.28 0.81 8.57
CA LYS A 64 13.33 1.16 10.00
C LYS A 64 13.38 2.66 10.21
N THR A 65 14.10 3.36 9.35
CA THR A 65 14.33 4.81 9.41
C THR A 65 14.16 5.45 8.04
N LEU A 66 14.13 6.78 8.00
CA LEU A 66 14.12 7.52 6.74
C LEU A 66 15.49 7.47 6.07
N GLU A 67 16.57 7.37 6.85
CA GLU A 67 17.92 7.17 6.33
C GLU A 67 18.06 5.84 5.58
N ASP A 68 17.41 4.78 6.06
CA ASP A 68 17.39 3.48 5.40
C ASP A 68 16.65 3.54 4.05
N GLU A 69 15.53 4.26 3.99
CA GLU A 69 14.80 4.50 2.73
C GLU A 69 15.67 5.26 1.72
N LYS A 70 16.34 6.35 2.16
CA LYS A 70 17.26 7.11 1.30
C LYS A 70 18.43 6.25 0.84
N ALA A 71 19.01 5.43 1.72
CA ALA A 71 20.09 4.51 1.38
C ALA A 71 19.63 3.46 0.36
N PHE A 72 18.38 2.99 0.44
CA PHE A 72 17.80 2.12 -0.57
C PHE A 72 17.63 2.83 -1.91
N ALA A 73 17.06 4.03 -1.93
CA ALA A 73 16.88 4.84 -3.14
C ALA A 73 18.23 5.13 -3.84
N ASP A 74 19.30 5.29 -3.07
CA ASP A 74 20.66 5.50 -3.57
C ASP A 74 21.44 4.22 -3.91
N SER A 75 20.89 3.04 -3.64
CA SER A 75 21.56 1.77 -3.92
C SER A 75 21.67 1.46 -5.42
N ASP A 76 22.70 0.68 -5.78
CA ASP A 76 22.86 0.18 -7.15
C ASP A 76 21.63 -0.63 -7.59
N PHE A 77 21.03 -1.39 -6.68
CA PHE A 77 19.82 -2.16 -6.93
C PHE A 77 18.66 -1.24 -7.39
N ALA A 78 18.38 -0.17 -6.64
CA ALA A 78 17.30 0.75 -6.97
C ALA A 78 17.58 1.53 -8.27
N LYS A 79 18.83 1.98 -8.47
CA LYS A 79 19.25 2.71 -9.67
C LYS A 79 19.18 1.85 -10.94
N GLU A 80 19.65 0.61 -10.88
CA GLU A 80 19.54 -0.34 -11.99
C GLU A 80 18.08 -0.72 -12.25
N GLY A 81 17.30 -0.94 -11.19
CA GLY A 81 15.87 -1.22 -11.28
C GLY A 81 15.11 -0.09 -11.97
N ALA A 82 15.37 1.16 -11.57
CA ALA A 82 14.76 2.34 -12.18
C ALA A 82 15.10 2.46 -13.67
N LYS A 83 16.35 2.17 -14.06
CA LYS A 83 16.77 2.16 -15.46
C LYS A 83 16.03 1.09 -16.28
N LYS A 84 16.03 -0.16 -15.81
CA LYS A 84 15.32 -1.28 -16.47
C LYS A 84 13.83 -1.02 -16.58
N TYR A 85 13.24 -0.42 -15.54
CA TYR A 85 11.83 -0.05 -15.54
C TYR A 85 11.54 1.05 -16.57
N ALA A 86 12.34 2.13 -16.61
CA ALA A 86 12.13 3.22 -17.57
C ALA A 86 12.19 2.76 -19.04
N GLU A 87 13.09 1.81 -19.35
CA GLU A 87 13.19 1.18 -20.67
C GLU A 87 11.91 0.41 -21.04
N ARG A 88 11.25 -0.21 -20.07
CA ARG A 88 10.05 -1.06 -20.27
C ARG A 88 8.73 -0.28 -20.17
N SER A 89 8.67 0.76 -19.35
CA SER A 89 7.45 1.55 -19.11
C SER A 89 7.23 2.68 -20.12
N GLY A 90 8.09 2.81 -21.14
CA GLY A 90 8.07 3.94 -22.06
C GLY A 90 8.34 5.28 -21.37
N GLY A 91 9.08 5.25 -20.25
CA GLY A 91 9.39 6.44 -19.45
C GLY A 91 8.28 6.90 -18.51
N VAL A 92 7.16 6.18 -18.38
CA VAL A 92 6.11 6.51 -17.40
C VAL A 92 6.64 6.21 -15.99
N PRO A 93 6.78 7.22 -15.11
CA PRO A 93 7.31 7.01 -13.76
C PRO A 93 6.31 6.19 -12.92
N PRO A 94 6.80 5.39 -11.97
CA PRO A 94 5.93 4.70 -11.04
C PRO A 94 5.22 5.73 -10.14
N LYS A 95 3.99 5.41 -9.70
CA LYS A 95 3.40 6.17 -8.59
C LYS A 95 4.11 5.73 -7.31
N HIS A 96 4.57 6.69 -6.52
CA HIS A 96 5.34 6.43 -5.31
C HIS A 96 4.94 7.41 -4.21
N ALA A 97 4.83 6.91 -2.99
CA ALA A 97 4.70 7.71 -1.78
C ALA A 97 5.37 6.99 -0.59
N ILE A 98 5.97 7.77 0.30
CA ILE A 98 6.59 7.26 1.53
C ILE A 98 5.72 7.68 2.71
N PHE A 99 5.38 6.74 3.58
CA PHE A 99 4.56 6.97 4.75
C PHE A 99 5.35 6.72 6.03
N GLU A 100 5.36 7.71 6.94
CA GLU A 100 5.71 7.47 8.34
C GLU A 100 4.54 6.73 9.00
N CYS A 101 4.81 5.54 9.51
CA CYS A 101 3.79 4.62 10.00
C CYS A 101 3.92 4.39 11.50
N ALA A 102 2.85 3.90 12.13
CA ALA A 102 2.95 3.27 13.44
C ALA A 102 3.91 2.06 13.39
N GLU A 103 4.43 1.64 14.55
CA GLU A 103 5.25 0.42 14.64
C GLU A 103 4.61 -0.75 13.89
N PHE A 104 5.42 -1.51 13.16
CA PHE A 104 4.91 -2.67 12.42
C PHE A 104 4.41 -3.74 13.42
N PRO A 105 3.25 -4.37 13.15
CA PRO A 105 2.75 -5.42 14.03
C PRO A 105 3.72 -6.61 14.08
N LYS A 106 4.22 -6.96 15.28
CA LYS A 106 5.29 -7.95 15.45
C LYS A 106 4.85 -9.41 15.25
N ASP A 107 3.59 -9.71 15.55
CA ASP A 107 3.03 -11.07 15.55
C ASP A 107 1.86 -11.24 14.57
N SER A 108 1.68 -10.28 13.64
CA SER A 108 0.61 -10.39 12.66
C SER A 108 0.92 -11.46 11.61
N THR A 109 -0.03 -12.35 11.36
CA THR A 109 0.04 -13.25 10.22
C THR A 109 -0.36 -12.47 8.96
N PRO A 110 0.48 -12.43 7.91
CA PRO A 110 0.13 -11.76 6.66
C PRO A 110 -1.17 -12.31 6.10
N LYS A 111 -2.05 -11.41 5.69
CA LYS A 111 -3.36 -11.75 5.13
C LYS A 111 -3.27 -11.85 3.61
N PRO A 112 -3.92 -12.84 2.96
CA PRO A 112 -3.84 -13.03 1.51
C PRO A 112 -4.36 -11.85 0.70
N PHE A 113 -5.21 -11.00 1.30
CA PHE A 113 -5.64 -9.75 0.71
C PHE A 113 -5.34 -8.58 1.66
N ALA A 114 -4.95 -7.45 1.08
CA ALA A 114 -4.73 -6.21 1.80
C ALA A 114 -5.49 -5.08 1.11
N GLN A 115 -6.26 -4.31 1.87
CA GLN A 115 -6.87 -3.08 1.41
C GLN A 115 -6.01 -1.90 1.85
N PHE A 116 -5.66 -1.07 0.88
CA PHE A 116 -5.01 0.22 1.07
C PHE A 116 -6.03 1.32 0.82
N SER A 117 -6.31 2.14 1.83
CA SER A 117 -7.14 3.34 1.65
C SER A 117 -6.24 4.56 1.74
N ARG A 118 -6.04 5.24 0.60
CA ARG A 118 -5.24 6.47 0.53
C ARG A 118 -6.18 7.67 0.53
N MET A 119 -6.03 8.57 1.49
CA MET A 119 -6.79 9.82 1.56
C MET A 119 -5.90 11.02 1.24
N THR A 120 -6.31 11.81 0.25
CA THR A 120 -5.71 13.11 -0.11
C THR A 120 -6.69 14.25 0.12
N GLY A 121 -6.23 15.50 0.03
CA GLY A 121 -7.11 16.67 0.18
C GLY A 121 -7.65 16.87 1.61
N ILE A 122 -7.10 16.15 2.59
CA ILE A 122 -7.34 16.40 4.01
C ILE A 122 -6.85 17.81 4.34
N ASP A 123 -7.73 18.60 4.97
CA ASP A 123 -7.34 19.81 5.69
C ASP A 123 -6.33 19.43 6.79
N GLU A 124 -5.19 20.12 6.89
CA GLU A 124 -4.13 19.83 7.87
C GLU A 124 -4.65 19.71 9.32
N THR A 125 -5.74 20.40 9.64
CA THR A 125 -6.38 20.35 10.97
C THR A 125 -7.21 19.09 11.22
N LYS A 126 -7.56 18.34 10.16
CA LYS A 126 -8.43 17.15 10.20
C LYS A 126 -7.69 15.83 10.18
N GLY A 127 -6.35 15.82 10.15
CA GLY A 127 -5.57 14.58 10.15
C GLY A 127 -5.87 13.66 11.35
N ALA A 128 -6.07 14.23 12.54
CA ALA A 128 -6.45 13.47 13.73
C ALA A 128 -7.88 12.90 13.63
N GLU A 129 -8.80 13.64 13.00
CA GLU A 129 -10.17 13.19 12.76
C GLU A 129 -10.21 12.03 11.76
N ALA A 130 -9.45 12.13 10.66
CA ALA A 130 -9.34 11.06 9.66
C ALA A 130 -8.76 9.78 10.26
N ARG A 131 -7.70 9.91 11.07
CA ARG A 131 -7.15 8.77 11.82
C ARG A 131 -8.18 8.13 12.74
N LYS A 132 -8.92 8.94 13.50
CA LYS A 132 -9.96 8.43 14.41
C LYS A 132 -11.10 7.76 13.66
N ALA A 133 -11.51 8.30 12.50
CA ALA A 133 -12.53 7.70 11.66
C ALA A 133 -12.08 6.34 11.09
N TRP A 134 -10.80 6.20 10.73
CA TRP A 134 -10.23 4.90 10.35
C TRP A 134 -10.24 3.91 11.52
N GLU A 135 -9.78 4.34 12.71
CA GLU A 135 -9.81 3.50 13.93
C GLU A 135 -11.23 3.04 14.28
N ASP A 136 -12.23 3.92 14.14
CA ASP A 136 -13.65 3.60 14.36
C ASP A 136 -14.17 2.58 13.35
N LEU A 137 -13.82 2.72 12.07
CA LEU A 137 -14.16 1.74 11.05
C LEU A 137 -13.56 0.37 11.39
N MET A 138 -12.28 0.32 11.74
CA MET A 138 -11.61 -0.93 12.10
C MET A 138 -12.25 -1.61 13.31
N ALA A 139 -12.67 -0.84 14.32
CA ALA A 139 -13.40 -1.36 15.47
C ALA A 139 -14.75 -1.98 15.08
N VAL A 140 -15.49 -1.36 14.15
CA VAL A 140 -16.75 -1.92 13.62
C VAL A 140 -16.51 -3.22 12.84
N LEU A 141 -15.40 -3.29 12.10
CA LEU A 141 -15.01 -4.48 11.33
C LEU A 141 -14.38 -5.59 12.20
N GLY A 142 -14.08 -5.32 13.48
CA GLY A 142 -13.36 -6.25 14.34
C GLY A 142 -11.92 -6.49 13.88
N LYS A 143 -11.30 -5.49 13.24
CA LYS A 143 -9.94 -5.54 12.68
C LYS A 143 -9.01 -4.62 13.46
N GLU A 144 -7.71 -4.90 13.34
CA GLU A 144 -6.68 -4.01 13.89
C GLU A 144 -6.49 -2.79 12.98
N SER A 145 -6.36 -1.62 13.59
CA SER A 145 -6.09 -0.38 12.87
C SER A 145 -4.60 -0.19 12.67
N TRP A 146 -4.19 -0.02 11.41
CA TRP A 146 -2.83 0.35 11.05
C TRP A 146 -2.83 1.35 9.89
N GLY A 147 -1.76 2.15 9.79
CA GLY A 147 -1.66 3.18 8.79
C GLY A 147 -0.48 4.13 9.00
N GLY A 148 -0.44 5.17 8.17
CA GLY A 148 0.60 6.18 8.18
C GLY A 148 0.20 7.48 7.50
N LYS A 149 1.10 8.45 7.52
CA LYS A 149 0.98 9.73 6.82
C LYS A 149 2.18 9.93 5.91
N THR A 150 2.00 10.58 4.78
CA THR A 150 3.12 10.85 3.87
C THR A 150 4.18 11.71 4.51
N VAL A 151 5.43 11.51 4.10
CA VAL A 151 6.58 12.39 4.43
C VAL A 151 7.25 12.92 3.17
N GLY A 152 8.02 14.00 3.33
CA GLY A 152 8.72 14.69 2.24
C GLY A 152 7.90 15.78 1.56
N ASP A 153 8.42 16.28 0.45
CA ASP A 153 7.88 17.46 -0.26
C ASP A 153 6.67 17.15 -1.17
N GLY A 154 6.15 15.92 -1.11
CA GLY A 154 5.00 15.47 -1.91
C GLY A 154 3.65 15.90 -1.34
N PRO A 155 2.55 15.68 -2.10
CA PRO A 155 1.21 15.94 -1.61
C PRO A 155 0.92 15.18 -0.32
N GLN A 156 0.44 15.90 0.70
CA GLN A 156 0.07 15.31 1.97
C GLN A 156 -1.06 14.28 1.77
N ALA A 157 -0.87 13.08 2.29
CA ALA A 157 -1.86 12.01 2.26
C ALA A 157 -1.82 11.16 3.54
N GLY A 158 -2.98 10.71 3.98
CA GLY A 158 -3.13 9.64 4.96
C GLY A 158 -3.24 8.28 4.25
N MET A 159 -2.85 7.22 4.94
CA MET A 159 -3.07 5.85 4.50
C MET A 159 -3.60 5.01 5.65
N GLY A 160 -4.72 4.32 5.43
CA GLY A 160 -5.20 3.21 6.23
C GLY A 160 -4.90 1.87 5.55
N LEU A 161 -4.62 0.84 6.35
CA LEU A 161 -4.38 -0.52 5.85
C LEU A 161 -5.15 -1.55 6.69
N VAL A 162 -5.78 -2.50 6.02
CA VAL A 162 -6.48 -3.63 6.66
C VAL A 162 -6.31 -4.91 5.86
N GLY A 163 -6.14 -6.04 6.56
CA GLY A 163 -5.96 -7.37 5.97
C GLY A 163 -7.22 -8.23 6.00
N TRP A 164 -7.40 -9.03 4.94
CA TRP A 164 -8.55 -9.90 4.72
C TRP A 164 -8.11 -11.31 4.33
N ASP A 165 -8.81 -12.32 4.86
CA ASP A 165 -8.63 -13.72 4.52
C ASP A 165 -9.24 -14.05 3.14
N SER A 166 -10.26 -13.30 2.70
CA SER A 166 -10.80 -13.39 1.34
C SER A 166 -11.57 -12.15 0.89
N LEU A 167 -11.89 -12.06 -0.41
CA LEU A 167 -12.73 -10.99 -0.95
C LEU A 167 -14.18 -11.10 -0.44
N GLU A 168 -14.67 -12.33 -0.23
CA GLU A 168 -16.00 -12.61 0.32
C GLU A 168 -16.10 -12.13 1.78
N GLU A 169 -15.04 -12.34 2.57
CA GLU A 169 -14.96 -11.81 3.94
C GLU A 169 -15.05 -10.27 3.93
N ALA A 170 -14.25 -9.61 3.09
CA ALA A 170 -14.27 -8.16 2.96
C ALA A 170 -15.65 -7.65 2.52
N GLY A 171 -16.23 -8.26 1.48
CA GLY A 171 -17.55 -7.90 0.98
C GLY A 171 -18.66 -8.08 2.02
N ALA A 172 -18.63 -9.19 2.77
CA ALA A 172 -19.59 -9.45 3.84
C ALA A 172 -19.46 -8.44 4.99
N ALA A 173 -18.24 -8.07 5.35
CA ALA A 173 -17.99 -7.10 6.41
C ALA A 173 -18.52 -5.70 6.03
N TYR A 174 -18.29 -5.26 4.79
CA TYR A 174 -18.80 -3.97 4.29
C TYR A 174 -20.29 -3.96 3.93
N ALA A 175 -20.93 -5.13 3.82
CA ALA A 175 -22.38 -5.22 3.69
C ALA A 175 -23.13 -4.86 4.99
N ASN A 176 -22.44 -4.84 6.14
CA ASN A 176 -23.01 -4.35 7.39
C ASN A 176 -23.28 -2.84 7.30
N PRO A 177 -24.52 -2.36 7.54
CA PRO A 177 -24.84 -0.93 7.49
C PRO A 177 -23.96 -0.06 8.39
N ALA A 178 -23.53 -0.56 9.55
CA ALA A 178 -22.65 0.17 10.45
C ALA A 178 -21.24 0.35 9.86
N ALA A 179 -20.71 -0.70 9.21
CA ALA A 179 -19.40 -0.64 8.55
C ALA A 179 -19.45 0.30 7.34
N LYS A 180 -20.52 0.23 6.54
CA LYS A 180 -20.74 1.16 5.43
C LYS A 180 -20.81 2.60 5.91
N ALA A 181 -21.59 2.89 6.94
CA ALA A 181 -21.71 4.24 7.49
C ALA A 181 -20.37 4.77 8.04
N ALA A 182 -19.58 3.91 8.69
CA ALA A 182 -18.25 4.27 9.17
C ALA A 182 -17.27 4.55 8.02
N LEU A 183 -17.32 3.75 6.94
CA LEU A 183 -16.52 3.95 5.73
C LEU A 183 -16.92 5.26 5.02
N ASP A 184 -18.23 5.49 4.84
CA ASP A 184 -18.75 6.71 4.23
C ASP A 184 -18.34 7.97 5.04
N LYS A 185 -18.34 7.87 6.38
CA LYS A 185 -17.83 8.94 7.25
C LYS A 185 -16.33 9.17 7.03
N TYR A 186 -15.53 8.11 6.98
CA TYR A 186 -14.10 8.23 6.69
C TYR A 186 -13.87 8.91 5.32
N HIS A 187 -14.57 8.47 4.27
CA HIS A 187 -14.49 9.06 2.93
C HIS A 187 -15.01 10.49 2.83
N SER A 188 -15.85 10.93 3.76
CA SER A 188 -16.32 12.33 3.76
C SER A 188 -15.24 13.35 4.16
N LEU A 189 -14.11 12.88 4.71
CA LEU A 189 -13.05 13.74 5.25
C LEU A 189 -12.01 14.16 4.20
N GLY A 190 -11.98 13.51 3.03
CA GLY A 190 -11.07 13.81 1.95
C GLY A 190 -11.24 12.87 0.76
N ASP A 191 -10.46 13.08 -0.29
CA ASP A 191 -10.51 12.28 -1.50
C ASP A 191 -9.84 10.93 -1.25
N CYS A 192 -10.65 9.88 -1.13
CA CYS A 192 -10.19 8.53 -0.86
C CYS A 192 -10.03 7.71 -2.14
N LYS A 193 -8.97 6.91 -2.17
CA LYS A 193 -8.76 5.86 -3.16
C LYS A 193 -8.51 4.55 -2.46
N ASP A 194 -9.42 3.60 -2.64
CA ASP A 194 -9.31 2.27 -2.05
C ASP A 194 -8.81 1.27 -3.06
N LEU A 195 -7.75 0.54 -2.70
CA LEU A 195 -7.17 -0.51 -3.51
C LEU A 195 -7.20 -1.82 -2.74
N MET A 196 -7.83 -2.84 -3.31
CA MET A 196 -7.76 -4.21 -2.83
C MET A 196 -6.66 -4.95 -3.58
N VAL A 197 -5.66 -5.44 -2.87
CA VAL A 197 -4.49 -6.13 -3.41
C VAL A 197 -4.53 -7.59 -3.02
N LYS A 198 -4.43 -8.50 -3.99
CA LYS A 198 -4.20 -9.92 -3.73
C LYS A 198 -2.71 -10.11 -3.57
N MET A 199 -2.29 -10.53 -2.40
CA MET A 199 -0.89 -10.50 -2.01
C MET A 199 -0.19 -11.79 -2.41
N GLU A 200 0.84 -11.68 -3.25
CA GLU A 200 1.56 -12.83 -3.84
C GLU A 200 2.89 -13.09 -3.11
N TYR A 201 3.40 -12.10 -2.39
CA TYR A 201 4.63 -12.21 -1.63
C TYR A 201 4.56 -11.43 -0.31
N PHE A 202 5.00 -12.07 0.77
CA PHE A 202 5.12 -11.49 2.10
C PHE A 202 6.36 -12.02 2.79
N LYS A 203 7.33 -11.14 3.06
CA LYS A 203 8.41 -11.39 4.01
C LYS A 203 8.91 -10.10 4.64
#